data_AF-A0A1Z3LZ45-F1
#
_entry.id   AF-A0A1Z3LZ45-F1
#
_cell.length_a   1.000
_cell.length_b   1.000
_cell.length_c   1.000
_cell.angle_alpha   90.00
_cell.angle_beta   90.00
_cell.angle_gamma   90.00
#
_symmetry.space_group_name_H-M   'P 1'
#
loop_
_entity.id
_entity.type
_entity.pdbx_description
1 polymer ?
#
loop_
_entity_poly.entity_id
_entity_poly.type
_entity_poly.pdbx_seq_one_letter_code
_entity_poly.pdbx_strand_id
1 'polypeptide(L)'
;MAKLDRRTRRQILASLCEGVSIRSCERIFDVEQNSVAKLLADAGDMAISLMKRTKGLMIETIQADELYSFVGAKQVNVDRMTAPVEGAGTVWGYLAVCAKSKLIFNYHLGDRSYPHARAFMQSTADKLLRENAGGPFVVRPKIITDGLTSYVDAVGDVFGSYADHGVYKKRYQTKGKDGQTLQRKRCVGADRIVQSGEIDETDIHTAFVERQNLNVRMKNRRFGRRTNAFSKSAEHHERQLALTLVYQNYCVVPAPKRQTDKKGKPLKDAEGNPLPWIKRLTPAMEAGIADGVWEVDHLLDLTDSFTAERRRQERQAKKEAAERLKALFSKPKADQPVRAPFWVYESKMHHQTKVHSHACKNCNDGWGKGGKGDTKSGRWLACEDLDGAKALAEALQPDRSTICNMCLGSYHTRGYRDPR
;
A
#
# COMPACT_ATOMS: atom_id res chain seq x y z
N MET A 1 -9.69 -22.97 5.21
CA MET A 1 -10.82 -22.32 4.53
C MET A 1 -10.82 -22.71 3.07
N ALA A 2 -11.93 -23.27 2.59
CA ALA A 2 -12.13 -23.50 1.16
C ALA A 2 -12.20 -22.15 0.42
N LYS A 3 -11.69 -22.10 -0.82
CA LYS A 3 -11.78 -20.90 -1.66
C LYS A 3 -13.24 -20.75 -2.10
N LEU A 4 -13.81 -19.56 -1.91
CA LEU A 4 -15.14 -19.22 -2.45
C LEU A 4 -15.18 -19.50 -3.96
N ASP A 5 -16.35 -19.91 -4.46
CA ASP A 5 -16.52 -20.13 -5.90
C ASP A 5 -16.33 -18.81 -6.68
N ARG A 6 -16.01 -18.93 -7.97
CA ARG A 6 -15.64 -17.79 -8.81
C ARG A 6 -16.77 -16.76 -8.90
N ARG A 7 -18.02 -17.20 -9.06
CA ARG A 7 -19.17 -16.32 -9.25
C ARG A 7 -19.38 -15.45 -8.00
N THR A 8 -19.34 -16.06 -6.82
CA THR A 8 -19.47 -15.36 -5.54
C THR A 8 -18.32 -14.38 -5.32
N ARG A 9 -17.07 -14.78 -5.61
CA ARG A 9 -15.91 -13.87 -5.53
C ARG A 9 -16.06 -12.65 -6.45
N ARG A 10 -16.51 -12.85 -7.69
CA ARG A 10 -16.76 -11.77 -8.65
C ARG A 10 -17.80 -10.78 -8.12
N GLN A 11 -18.92 -11.27 -7.59
CA GLN A 11 -19.99 -10.43 -7.03
C GLN A 11 -19.52 -9.66 -5.79
N ILE A 12 -18.75 -10.30 -4.90
CA ILE A 12 -18.17 -9.65 -3.73
C ILE A 12 -17.19 -8.56 -4.17
N LEU A 13 -16.30 -8.84 -5.12
CA LEU A 13 -15.31 -7.87 -5.59
C LEU A 13 -15.97 -6.65 -6.24
N ALA A 14 -16.97 -6.86 -7.10
CA ALA A 14 -17.78 -5.79 -7.67
C ALA A 14 -18.43 -4.94 -6.57
N SER A 15 -19.01 -5.59 -5.56
CA SER A 15 -19.68 -4.91 -4.44
C SER A 15 -18.70 -4.06 -3.62
N LEU A 16 -17.51 -4.59 -3.35
CA LEU A 16 -16.45 -3.86 -2.64
C LEU A 16 -15.99 -2.63 -3.44
N CYS A 17 -15.92 -2.72 -4.77
CA CYS A 17 -15.59 -1.60 -5.65
C CYS A 17 -16.68 -0.52 -5.73
N GLU A 18 -17.94 -0.89 -5.47
CA GLU A 18 -19.08 0.04 -5.40
C GLU A 18 -19.37 0.53 -3.96
N GLY A 19 -18.47 0.26 -3.01
CA GLY A 19 -18.52 0.82 -1.65
C GLY A 19 -19.32 0.02 -0.63
N VAL A 20 -19.71 -1.21 -0.96
CA VAL A 20 -20.31 -2.14 -0.01
C VAL A 20 -19.25 -2.61 0.98
N SER A 21 -19.53 -2.53 2.29
CA SER A 21 -18.55 -2.90 3.32
C SER A 21 -18.34 -4.41 3.40
N ILE A 22 -17.19 -4.83 3.94
CA ILE A 22 -16.87 -6.26 4.20
C ILE A 22 -18.01 -6.96 4.94
N ARG A 23 -18.49 -6.34 6.04
CA ARG A 23 -19.60 -6.88 6.84
C ARG A 23 -20.92 -6.92 6.09
N SER A 24 -21.15 -6.01 5.15
CA SER A 24 -22.35 -6.05 4.33
C SER A 24 -22.26 -7.16 3.30
N CYS A 25 -21.08 -7.38 2.70
CA CYS A 25 -20.85 -8.51 1.81
C CYS A 25 -21.03 -9.85 2.52
N GLU A 26 -20.51 -10.01 3.74
CA GLU A 26 -20.76 -11.19 4.58
C GLU A 26 -22.25 -11.50 4.71
N ARG A 27 -23.08 -10.50 5.04
CA ARG A 27 -24.54 -10.69 5.20
C ARG A 27 -25.28 -10.86 3.88
N ILE A 28 -24.89 -10.14 2.84
CA ILE A 28 -25.58 -10.15 1.53
C ILE A 28 -25.32 -11.46 0.80
N PHE A 29 -24.09 -11.97 0.87
CA PHE A 29 -23.66 -13.16 0.14
C PHE A 29 -23.59 -14.41 1.01
N ASP A 30 -23.92 -14.30 2.30
CA ASP A 30 -23.88 -15.39 3.29
C ASP A 30 -22.52 -16.13 3.30
N VAL A 31 -21.44 -15.38 3.50
CA VAL A 31 -20.05 -15.89 3.50
C VAL A 31 -19.29 -15.41 4.73
N GLU A 32 -18.27 -16.18 5.15
CA GLU A 32 -17.42 -15.78 6.27
C GLU A 32 -16.72 -14.42 6.03
N GLN A 33 -16.79 -13.52 7.01
CA GLN A 33 -16.15 -12.19 6.96
C GLN A 33 -14.67 -12.25 6.53
N ASN A 34 -13.93 -13.26 6.99
CA ASN A 34 -12.51 -13.43 6.67
C ASN A 34 -12.25 -13.77 5.20
N SER A 35 -13.20 -14.47 4.55
CA SER A 35 -13.10 -14.75 3.11
C SER A 35 -13.21 -13.47 2.29
N VAL A 36 -14.11 -12.57 2.67
CA VAL A 36 -14.26 -11.25 2.04
C VAL A 36 -13.04 -10.38 2.30
N ALA A 37 -12.56 -10.32 3.55
CA ALA A 37 -11.39 -9.54 3.92
C ALA A 37 -10.13 -10.02 3.17
N LYS A 38 -9.95 -11.34 3.03
CA LYS A 38 -8.85 -11.93 2.26
C LYS A 38 -8.93 -11.59 0.77
N LEU A 39 -10.13 -11.67 0.18
CA LEU A 39 -10.32 -11.29 -1.23
C LEU A 39 -9.99 -9.81 -1.46
N LEU A 40 -10.42 -8.92 -0.56
CA LEU A 40 -10.07 -7.50 -0.62
C LEU A 40 -8.55 -7.28 -0.48
N ALA A 41 -7.90 -8.01 0.44
CA ALA A 41 -6.45 -7.89 0.63
C ALA A 41 -5.68 -8.33 -0.61
N ASP A 42 -5.99 -9.50 -1.16
CA ASP A 42 -5.38 -10.01 -2.39
C ASP A 42 -5.58 -9.04 -3.58
N ALA A 43 -6.82 -8.56 -3.79
CA ALA A 43 -7.13 -7.62 -4.88
C ALA A 43 -6.50 -6.24 -4.67
N GLY A 44 -6.44 -5.78 -3.41
CA GLY A 44 -5.82 -4.51 -3.04
C GLY A 44 -4.30 -4.53 -3.25
N ASP A 45 -3.61 -5.61 -2.86
CA ASP A 45 -2.17 -5.75 -3.08
C ASP A 45 -1.83 -5.76 -4.58
N MET A 46 -2.65 -6.46 -5.38
CA MET A 46 -2.55 -6.42 -6.84
C MET A 46 -2.74 -4.99 -7.38
N ALA A 47 -3.76 -4.27 -6.91
CA ALA A 47 -4.04 -2.91 -7.34
C ALA A 47 -2.93 -1.92 -6.95
N ILE A 48 -2.35 -2.05 -5.75
CA ILE A 48 -1.18 -1.28 -5.31
C ILE A 48 0.01 -1.54 -6.26
N SER A 49 0.28 -2.81 -6.56
CA SER A 49 1.35 -3.18 -7.49
C SER A 49 1.13 -2.64 -8.90
N LEU A 50 -0.10 -2.71 -9.41
CA LEU A 50 -0.48 -2.14 -10.70
C LEU A 50 -0.25 -0.63 -10.72
N MET A 51 -0.79 0.09 -9.74
CA MET A 51 -0.60 1.53 -9.61
C MET A 51 0.88 1.90 -9.51
N LYS A 52 1.71 1.14 -8.77
CA LYS A 52 3.16 1.38 -8.68
C LYS A 52 3.89 1.19 -10.02
N ARG A 53 3.45 0.24 -10.84
CA ARG A 53 4.05 -0.08 -12.15
C ARG A 53 3.62 0.87 -13.27
N THR A 54 2.49 1.55 -13.13
CA THR A 54 2.04 2.55 -14.12
C THR A 54 3.06 3.68 -14.22
N LYS A 55 3.78 3.75 -15.34
CA LYS A 55 4.85 4.72 -15.66
C LYS A 55 4.90 4.97 -17.18
N GLY A 56 5.79 5.87 -17.62
CA GLY A 56 5.98 6.17 -19.05
C GLY A 56 4.85 7.01 -19.65
N LEU A 57 4.19 7.84 -18.84
CA LEU A 57 3.03 8.60 -19.25
C LEU A 57 3.43 9.95 -19.85
N MET A 58 2.79 10.33 -20.95
CA MET A 58 2.88 11.66 -21.56
C MET A 58 1.66 12.48 -21.14
N ILE A 59 1.81 13.34 -20.14
CA ILE A 59 0.70 14.11 -19.56
C ILE A 59 1.03 15.61 -19.59
N GLU A 60 0.23 16.36 -20.34
CA GLU A 60 0.35 17.82 -20.46
C GLU A 60 -0.19 18.56 -19.24
N THR A 61 -1.30 18.11 -18.65
CA THR A 61 -1.91 18.82 -17.52
C THR A 61 -2.25 17.85 -16.40
N ILE A 62 -1.70 18.12 -15.22
CA ILE A 62 -1.85 17.33 -14.00
C ILE A 62 -2.62 18.18 -13.00
N GLN A 63 -3.72 17.65 -12.46
CA GLN A 63 -4.38 18.22 -11.30
C GLN A 63 -4.07 17.36 -10.08
N ALA A 64 -3.61 18.00 -9.01
CA ALA A 64 -3.32 17.36 -7.74
C ALA A 64 -4.09 18.01 -6.59
N ASP A 65 -4.66 17.18 -5.73
CA ASP A 65 -5.43 17.59 -4.55
C ASP A 65 -5.42 16.43 -3.55
N GLU A 66 -5.69 16.75 -2.29
CA GLU A 66 -5.80 15.77 -1.22
C GLU A 66 -7.23 15.63 -0.68
N LEU A 67 -7.58 14.40 -0.30
CA LEU A 67 -8.84 14.10 0.35
C LEU A 67 -8.65 13.50 1.75
N TYR A 68 -9.34 14.13 2.71
CA TYR A 68 -9.37 13.69 4.10
C TYR A 68 -9.99 12.30 4.28
N SER A 69 -9.36 11.50 5.15
CA SER A 69 -9.89 10.27 5.73
C SER A 69 -9.33 10.05 7.14
N PHE A 70 -9.62 8.90 7.74
CA PHE A 70 -9.01 8.50 9.01
C PHE A 70 -8.92 6.97 9.15
N VAL A 71 -7.98 6.51 9.98
CA VAL A 71 -7.75 5.09 10.32
C VAL A 71 -7.89 4.91 11.83
N GLY A 72 -8.57 3.85 12.25
CA GLY A 72 -8.80 3.49 13.66
C GLY A 72 -9.80 4.43 14.34
N ALA A 73 -9.40 5.68 14.54
CA ALA A 73 -10.21 6.73 15.12
C ALA A 73 -9.92 8.08 14.45
N LYS A 74 -10.81 9.05 14.61
CA LYS A 74 -10.50 10.44 14.24
C LYS A 74 -9.39 10.97 15.15
N GLN A 75 -8.55 11.87 14.64
CA GLN A 75 -7.40 12.41 15.37
C GLN A 75 -7.71 12.80 16.82
N VAL A 76 -8.83 13.51 17.03
CA VAL A 76 -9.25 14.01 18.34
C VAL A 76 -9.55 12.90 19.37
N ASN A 77 -9.71 11.67 18.92
CA ASN A 77 -10.03 10.50 19.73
C ASN A 77 -8.87 9.51 19.84
N VAL A 78 -7.74 9.74 19.17
CA VAL A 78 -6.61 8.79 19.14
C VAL A 78 -6.04 8.60 20.55
N ASP A 79 -5.86 9.68 21.31
CA ASP A 79 -5.32 9.63 22.68
C ASP A 79 -6.24 8.89 23.66
N ARG A 80 -7.51 8.66 23.29
CA ARG A 80 -8.49 7.91 24.08
C ARG A 80 -8.53 6.42 23.73
N MET A 81 -7.75 5.98 22.74
CA MET A 81 -7.68 4.56 22.37
C MET A 81 -6.85 3.79 23.40
N THR A 82 -7.41 2.70 23.93
CA THR A 82 -6.68 1.80 24.84
C THR A 82 -5.47 1.15 24.17
N ALA A 83 -5.58 0.84 22.87
CA ALA A 83 -4.51 0.27 22.06
C ALA A 83 -4.54 0.94 20.67
N PRO A 84 -3.82 2.05 20.46
CA PRO A 84 -3.75 2.72 19.17
C PRO A 84 -3.06 1.82 18.15
N VAL A 85 -3.68 1.68 16.97
CA VAL A 85 -3.06 1.00 15.83
C VAL A 85 -2.03 1.91 15.19
N GLU A 86 -1.00 1.33 14.58
CA GLU A 86 -0.05 2.09 13.78
C GLU A 86 -0.78 2.85 12.66
N GLY A 87 -0.47 4.15 12.55
CA GLY A 87 -1.15 5.05 11.62
C GLY A 87 -2.58 5.44 12.01
N ALA A 88 -2.99 5.25 13.27
CA ALA A 88 -4.28 5.74 13.76
C ALA A 88 -4.37 7.27 13.67
N GLY A 89 -5.55 7.78 13.33
CA GLY A 89 -5.81 9.21 13.25
C GLY A 89 -6.10 9.67 11.83
N THR A 90 -5.79 10.94 11.57
CA THR A 90 -6.04 11.57 10.27
C THR A 90 -5.07 11.05 9.22
N VAL A 91 -5.61 10.65 8.06
CA VAL A 91 -4.82 10.28 6.89
C VAL A 91 -5.37 11.04 5.68
N TRP A 92 -4.48 11.68 4.93
CA TRP A 92 -4.80 12.36 3.69
C TRP A 92 -4.38 11.49 2.51
N GLY A 93 -5.31 11.30 1.57
CA GLY A 93 -4.99 10.70 0.28
C GLY A 93 -4.70 11.78 -0.74
N TYR A 94 -3.51 11.77 -1.31
CA TYR A 94 -3.12 12.62 -2.42
C TYR A 94 -3.48 11.90 -3.72
N LEU A 95 -4.07 12.59 -4.69
CA LEU A 95 -4.35 12.03 -6.01
C LEU A 95 -3.75 12.91 -7.11
N ALA A 96 -3.08 12.31 -8.09
CA ALA A 96 -2.66 12.99 -9.32
C ALA A 96 -3.54 12.53 -10.49
N VAL A 97 -4.14 13.49 -11.19
CA VAL A 97 -5.11 13.23 -12.26
C VAL A 97 -4.65 13.88 -13.56
N CYS A 98 -4.60 13.10 -14.63
CA CYS A 98 -4.42 13.65 -15.99
C CYS A 98 -5.69 14.39 -16.39
N ALA A 99 -5.59 15.69 -16.70
CA ALA A 99 -6.75 16.50 -17.05
C ALA A 99 -7.40 16.03 -18.36
N LYS A 100 -6.65 15.52 -19.33
CA LYS A 100 -7.21 15.06 -20.62
C LYS A 100 -7.98 13.74 -20.47
N SER A 101 -7.27 12.66 -20.12
CA SER A 101 -7.84 11.31 -20.02
C SER A 101 -8.68 11.09 -18.76
N LYS A 102 -8.57 11.98 -17.76
CA LYS A 102 -9.14 11.81 -16.41
C LYS A 102 -8.54 10.65 -15.62
N LEU A 103 -7.43 10.08 -16.09
CA LEU A 103 -6.72 8.97 -15.45
C LEU A 103 -6.18 9.42 -14.10
N ILE A 104 -6.49 8.67 -13.05
CA ILE A 104 -5.85 8.83 -11.74
C ILE A 104 -4.60 7.95 -11.76
N PHE A 105 -3.43 8.54 -11.99
CA PHE A 105 -2.22 7.77 -12.31
C PHE A 105 -1.25 7.62 -11.14
N ASN A 106 -1.42 8.44 -10.11
CA ASN A 106 -0.64 8.36 -8.88
C ASN A 106 -1.52 8.64 -7.65
N TYR A 107 -1.15 8.05 -6.53
CA TYR A 107 -1.67 8.41 -5.22
C TYR A 107 -0.57 8.32 -4.16
N HIS A 108 -0.80 8.95 -3.01
CA HIS A 108 0.03 8.82 -1.82
C HIS A 108 -0.84 8.94 -0.56
N LEU A 109 -0.46 8.25 0.53
CA LEU A 109 -1.12 8.36 1.83
C LEU A 109 -0.15 8.97 2.84
N GLY A 110 -0.58 10.01 3.55
CA GLY A 110 0.25 10.67 4.56
C GLY A 110 -0.49 11.78 5.30
N ASP A 111 0.26 12.64 5.98
CA ASP A 111 -0.26 13.92 6.47
C ASP A 111 -0.05 15.05 5.44
N ARG A 112 -0.34 16.31 5.83
CA ARG A 112 -0.19 17.50 4.97
C ARG A 112 1.16 18.22 5.07
N SER A 113 2.16 17.55 5.63
CA SER A 113 3.52 18.07 5.73
C SER A 113 4.24 18.08 4.38
N TYR A 114 5.30 18.88 4.30
CA TYR A 114 6.17 18.95 3.13
C TYR A 114 6.80 17.61 2.74
N PRO A 115 7.35 16.77 3.64
CA PRO A 115 7.91 15.46 3.26
C PRO A 115 6.93 14.57 2.50
N HIS A 116 5.67 14.53 2.90
CA HIS A 116 4.65 13.74 2.20
C HIS A 116 4.22 14.36 0.86
N ALA A 117 4.06 15.69 0.80
CA ALA A 117 3.80 16.38 -0.47
C ALA A 117 4.95 16.17 -1.48
N ARG A 118 6.20 16.26 -1.02
CA ARG A 118 7.40 16.01 -1.83
C ARG A 118 7.48 14.56 -2.30
N ALA A 119 7.23 13.59 -1.42
CA ALA A 119 7.20 12.17 -1.80
C ALA A 119 6.13 11.87 -2.86
N PHE A 120 4.94 12.45 -2.71
CA PHE A 120 3.87 12.35 -3.69
C PHE A 120 4.25 12.98 -5.03
N MET A 121 4.83 14.18 -5.03
CA MET A 121 5.26 14.85 -6.26
C MET A 121 6.41 14.09 -6.93
N GLN A 122 7.37 13.57 -6.16
CA GLN A 122 8.45 12.74 -6.69
C GLN A 122 7.91 11.50 -7.39
N SER A 123 7.03 10.74 -6.72
CA SER A 123 6.36 9.58 -7.32
C SER A 123 5.56 9.98 -8.57
N THR A 124 4.95 11.17 -8.59
CA THR A 124 4.23 11.71 -9.75
C THR A 124 5.18 11.93 -10.93
N ALA A 125 6.33 12.58 -10.70
CA ALA A 125 7.35 12.82 -11.72
C ALA A 125 7.96 11.52 -12.25
N ASP A 126 8.21 10.53 -11.38
CA ASP A 126 8.80 9.23 -11.75
C ASP A 126 7.91 8.39 -12.67
N LYS A 127 6.64 8.78 -12.82
CA LYS A 127 5.66 8.13 -13.69
C LYS A 127 5.56 8.79 -15.07
N LEU A 128 6.10 10.00 -15.22
CA LEU A 128 6.10 10.72 -16.48
C LEU A 128 7.28 10.30 -17.35
N LEU A 129 7.09 10.32 -18.67
CA LEU A 129 8.14 10.00 -19.62
C LEU A 129 9.13 11.16 -19.75
N ARG A 130 10.43 10.84 -19.72
CA ARG A 130 11.54 11.79 -19.92
C ARG A 130 12.31 11.44 -21.20
N GLU A 131 12.91 12.45 -21.81
CA GLU A 131 13.76 12.27 -23.00
C GLU A 131 15.03 11.48 -22.66
N ASN A 132 15.60 11.74 -21.48
CA ASN A 132 16.76 11.06 -20.95
C ASN A 132 16.74 11.06 -19.40
N ALA A 133 17.55 10.19 -18.79
CA ALA A 133 17.65 10.12 -17.33
C ALA A 133 18.09 11.47 -16.75
N GLY A 134 17.27 12.04 -15.85
CA GLY A 134 17.49 13.36 -15.25
C GLY A 134 17.21 14.57 -16.15
N GLY A 135 16.86 14.35 -17.43
CA GLY A 135 16.55 15.39 -18.41
C GLY A 135 15.09 15.83 -18.40
N PRO A 136 14.67 16.68 -19.36
CA PRO A 136 13.30 17.17 -19.45
C PRO A 136 12.27 16.06 -19.69
N PHE A 137 11.00 16.37 -19.43
CA PHE A 137 9.88 15.51 -19.79
C PHE A 137 9.62 15.60 -21.29
N VAL A 138 9.23 14.48 -21.91
CA VAL A 138 8.82 14.45 -23.34
C VAL A 138 7.65 15.40 -23.59
N VAL A 139 6.76 15.53 -22.61
CA VAL A 139 5.73 16.56 -22.56
C VAL A 139 5.92 17.36 -21.29
N ARG A 140 6.22 18.66 -21.43
CA ARG A 140 6.31 19.59 -20.30
C ARG A 140 4.95 19.65 -19.58
N PRO A 141 4.87 19.24 -18.30
CA PRO A 141 3.60 19.22 -17.60
C PRO A 141 3.25 20.59 -17.00
N LYS A 142 1.98 20.97 -17.12
CA LYS A 142 1.30 22.00 -16.32
C LYS A 142 0.72 21.34 -15.08
N ILE A 143 1.23 21.67 -13.92
CA ILE A 143 0.79 21.13 -12.63
C ILE A 143 -0.14 22.15 -12.00
N ILE A 144 -1.34 21.72 -11.62
CA ILE A 144 -2.32 22.57 -10.95
C ILE A 144 -2.65 21.95 -9.59
N THR A 145 -2.32 22.66 -8.53
CA THR A 145 -2.58 22.23 -7.15
C THR A 145 -3.62 23.11 -6.48
N ASP A 146 -4.15 22.66 -5.36
CA ASP A 146 -4.88 23.53 -4.45
C ASP A 146 -3.91 24.47 -3.67
N GLY A 147 -4.47 25.29 -2.79
CA GLY A 147 -3.72 26.28 -2.01
C GLY A 147 -2.97 25.73 -0.80
N LEU A 148 -2.70 24.42 -0.70
CA LEU A 148 -1.85 23.86 0.35
C LEU A 148 -0.40 24.28 0.15
N THR A 149 0.16 25.02 1.12
CA THR A 149 1.50 25.63 1.01
C THR A 149 2.60 24.61 0.71
N SER A 150 2.51 23.39 1.25
CA SER A 150 3.53 22.36 1.04
C SER A 150 3.64 21.88 -0.41
N TYR A 151 2.63 22.12 -1.27
CA TYR A 151 2.75 21.84 -2.70
C TYR A 151 3.69 22.80 -3.42
N VAL A 152 3.74 24.07 -3.01
CA VAL A 152 4.58 25.07 -3.70
C VAL A 152 6.03 24.65 -3.66
N ASP A 153 6.54 24.36 -2.46
CA ASP A 153 7.91 23.91 -2.27
C ASP A 153 8.12 22.52 -2.91
N ALA A 154 7.19 21.58 -2.70
CA ALA A 154 7.31 20.22 -3.23
C ALA A 154 7.35 20.15 -4.77
N VAL A 155 6.55 20.97 -5.46
CA VAL A 155 6.55 21.04 -6.93
C VAL A 155 7.85 21.67 -7.41
N GLY A 156 8.28 22.78 -6.79
CA GLY A 156 9.55 23.42 -7.10
C GLY A 156 10.74 22.48 -6.97
N ASP A 157 10.82 21.72 -5.88
CA ASP A 157 11.95 20.82 -5.61
C ASP A 157 12.00 19.58 -6.51
N VAL A 158 10.85 19.10 -6.96
CA VAL A 158 10.77 17.86 -7.76
C VAL A 158 10.82 18.14 -9.25
N PHE A 159 10.07 19.14 -9.71
CA PHE A 159 9.94 19.43 -11.13
C PHE A 159 10.88 20.55 -11.58
N GLY A 160 11.27 21.46 -10.68
CA GLY A 160 12.16 22.57 -10.98
C GLY A 160 11.68 23.37 -12.19
N SER A 161 12.61 23.67 -13.10
CA SER A 161 12.31 24.38 -14.34
C SER A 161 11.62 23.52 -15.40
N TYR A 162 11.39 22.22 -15.18
CA TYR A 162 10.83 21.30 -16.18
C TYR A 162 9.30 21.25 -16.22
N ALA A 163 8.60 22.02 -15.38
CA ALA A 163 7.14 22.10 -15.35
C ALA A 163 6.67 23.54 -15.12
N ASP A 164 5.42 23.80 -15.49
CA ASP A 164 4.71 25.03 -15.12
C ASP A 164 3.79 24.72 -13.94
N HIS A 165 3.66 25.65 -12.98
CA HIS A 165 2.88 25.43 -11.77
C HIS A 165 1.84 26.53 -11.57
N GLY A 166 0.58 26.12 -11.51
CA GLY A 166 -0.55 26.96 -11.12
C GLY A 166 -1.14 26.54 -9.77
N VAL A 167 -1.55 27.51 -8.97
CA VAL A 167 -2.21 27.28 -7.68
C VAL A 167 -3.64 27.82 -7.74
N TYR A 168 -4.61 26.95 -7.50
CA TYR A 168 -6.03 27.32 -7.40
C TYR A 168 -6.42 27.51 -5.93
N LYS A 169 -6.38 28.76 -5.47
CA LYS A 169 -6.60 29.11 -4.06
C LYS A 169 -8.05 29.48 -3.80
N LYS A 170 -8.81 28.58 -3.19
CA LYS A 170 -10.22 28.81 -2.84
C LYS A 170 -10.36 29.87 -1.75
N ARG A 171 -11.21 30.87 -2.00
CA ARG A 171 -11.59 31.88 -1.01
C ARG A 171 -12.84 31.44 -0.28
N TYR A 172 -12.74 31.37 1.04
CA TYR A 172 -13.85 30.98 1.90
C TYR A 172 -14.31 32.14 2.75
N GLN A 173 -15.61 32.41 2.75
CA GLN A 173 -16.22 33.28 3.73
C GLN A 173 -16.30 32.57 5.08
N THR A 174 -15.70 33.20 6.08
CA THR A 174 -15.66 32.69 7.46
C THR A 174 -16.59 33.46 8.39
N LYS A 175 -16.99 34.69 8.04
CA LYS A 175 -17.88 35.54 8.83
C LYS A 175 -19.20 35.80 8.12
N GLY A 176 -20.31 35.78 8.86
CA GLY A 176 -21.64 36.17 8.39
C GLY A 176 -21.79 37.68 8.28
N LYS A 177 -22.94 38.14 7.79
CA LYS A 177 -23.26 39.58 7.70
C LYS A 177 -23.33 40.24 9.08
N ASP A 178 -23.61 39.45 10.11
CA ASP A 178 -23.65 39.78 11.52
C ASP A 178 -22.26 39.77 12.20
N GLY A 179 -21.18 39.54 11.45
CA GLY A 179 -19.82 39.45 11.97
C GLY A 179 -19.49 38.15 12.72
N GLN A 180 -20.47 37.27 12.93
CA GLN A 180 -20.28 35.98 13.60
C GLN A 180 -19.56 34.97 12.70
N THR A 181 -18.80 34.06 13.31
CA THR A 181 -18.13 33.00 12.55
C THR A 181 -19.15 31.99 12.05
N LEU A 182 -19.19 31.77 10.74
CA LEU A 182 -20.08 30.79 10.12
C LEU A 182 -19.68 29.38 10.53
N GLN A 183 -20.66 28.58 11.00
CA GLN A 183 -20.44 27.15 11.29
C GLN A 183 -19.97 26.35 10.07
N ARG A 184 -20.31 26.80 8.85
CA ARG A 184 -19.84 26.23 7.59
C ARG A 184 -19.24 27.33 6.74
N LYS A 185 -17.95 27.18 6.44
CA LYS A 185 -17.24 28.02 5.47
C LYS A 185 -17.91 27.90 4.10
N ARG A 186 -18.33 29.01 3.52
CA ARG A 186 -18.89 29.05 2.16
C ARG A 186 -17.78 29.45 1.19
N CYS A 187 -17.58 28.69 0.12
CA CYS A 187 -16.69 29.11 -0.97
C CYS A 187 -17.33 30.30 -1.69
N VAL A 188 -16.63 31.43 -1.77
CA VAL A 188 -17.12 32.68 -2.39
C VAL A 188 -16.36 33.06 -3.66
N GLY A 189 -15.35 32.28 -4.03
CA GLY A 189 -14.57 32.45 -5.24
C GLY A 189 -13.23 31.72 -5.12
N ALA A 190 -12.33 31.98 -6.05
CA ALA A 190 -10.97 31.48 -5.99
C ALA A 190 -10.02 32.46 -6.68
N ASP A 191 -8.80 32.49 -6.20
CA ASP A 191 -7.68 33.17 -6.85
C ASP A 191 -6.92 32.14 -7.69
N ARG A 192 -6.54 32.54 -8.91
CA ARG A 192 -5.76 31.74 -9.86
C ARG A 192 -4.36 32.34 -9.88
N ILE A 193 -3.39 31.59 -9.38
CA ILE A 193 -2.04 32.11 -9.16
C ILE A 193 -1.08 31.32 -10.05
N VAL A 194 -0.38 32.03 -10.95
CA VAL A 194 0.78 31.48 -11.65
C VAL A 194 1.95 31.45 -10.67
N GLN A 195 2.33 30.26 -10.21
CA GLN A 195 3.43 30.11 -9.25
C GLN A 195 4.78 30.07 -9.97
N SER A 196 4.87 29.39 -11.11
CA SER A 196 6.05 29.36 -11.96
C SER A 196 5.70 28.95 -13.40
N GLY A 197 6.55 29.36 -14.35
CA GLY A 197 6.41 29.00 -15.76
C GLY A 197 5.31 29.75 -16.50
N GLU A 198 4.88 29.19 -17.63
CA GLU A 198 3.90 29.82 -18.53
C GLU A 198 2.59 29.03 -18.54
N ILE A 199 1.59 29.52 -17.80
CA ILE A 199 0.25 28.93 -17.72
C ILE A 199 -0.82 30.01 -17.86
N ASP A 200 -1.81 29.76 -18.72
CA ASP A 200 -2.99 30.62 -18.82
C ASP A 200 -3.80 30.51 -17.51
N GLU A 201 -4.11 31.64 -16.88
CA GLU A 201 -4.89 31.66 -15.65
C GLU A 201 -6.23 30.91 -15.78
N THR A 202 -6.85 30.92 -16.96
CA THR A 202 -8.12 30.24 -17.22
C THR A 202 -8.02 28.72 -17.12
N ASP A 203 -6.83 28.15 -17.34
CA ASP A 203 -6.53 26.73 -17.17
C ASP A 203 -6.32 26.35 -15.69
N ILE A 204 -6.03 27.32 -14.81
CA ILE A 204 -5.79 27.08 -13.37
C ILE A 204 -7.11 26.78 -12.65
N HIS A 205 -7.51 25.51 -12.62
CA HIS A 205 -8.64 25.03 -11.85
C HIS A 205 -8.45 23.59 -11.38
N THR A 206 -9.17 23.16 -10.34
CA THR A 206 -9.07 21.80 -9.75
C THR A 206 -10.29 20.92 -10.01
N ALA A 207 -11.19 21.33 -10.90
CA ALA A 207 -12.48 20.66 -11.14
C ALA A 207 -12.39 19.15 -11.44
N PHE A 208 -11.32 18.68 -12.12
CA PHE A 208 -11.21 17.26 -12.48
C PHE A 208 -10.75 16.40 -11.31
N VAL A 209 -9.74 16.85 -10.56
CA VAL A 209 -9.32 16.13 -9.35
C VAL A 209 -10.40 16.19 -8.27
N GLU A 210 -11.14 17.30 -8.14
CA GLU A 210 -12.29 17.39 -7.23
C GLU A 210 -13.40 16.40 -7.59
N ARG A 211 -13.66 16.22 -8.89
CA ARG A 211 -14.62 15.21 -9.34
C ARG A 211 -14.14 13.80 -9.02
N GLN A 212 -12.85 13.51 -9.14
CA GLN A 212 -12.30 12.21 -8.75
C GLN A 212 -12.33 12.02 -7.23
N ASN A 213 -12.05 13.06 -6.45
CA ASN A 213 -12.20 13.06 -5.00
C ASN A 213 -13.65 12.76 -4.58
N LEU A 214 -14.65 13.26 -5.34
CA LEU A 214 -16.05 12.87 -5.14
C LEU A 214 -16.28 11.40 -5.50
N ASN A 215 -15.80 10.92 -6.65
CA ASN A 215 -15.94 9.51 -7.04
C ASN A 215 -15.37 8.56 -5.98
N VAL A 216 -14.18 8.84 -5.46
CA VAL A 216 -13.57 8.06 -4.38
C VAL A 216 -14.46 8.06 -3.14
N ARG A 217 -15.02 9.20 -2.73
CA ARG A 217 -15.93 9.25 -1.57
C ARG A 217 -17.22 8.47 -1.77
N MET A 218 -17.77 8.46 -2.99
CA MET A 218 -19.02 7.76 -3.30
C MET A 218 -18.81 6.24 -3.36
N LYS A 219 -17.68 5.77 -3.89
CA LYS A 219 -17.38 4.35 -4.07
C LYS A 219 -16.55 3.74 -2.94
N ASN A 220 -15.97 4.57 -2.08
CA ASN A 220 -15.18 4.13 -0.95
C ASN A 220 -15.62 4.87 0.32
N ARG A 221 -16.52 4.21 1.05
CA ARG A 221 -17.11 4.73 2.28
C ARG A 221 -16.09 5.02 3.40
N ARG A 222 -14.85 4.53 3.27
CA ARG A 222 -13.72 4.83 4.18
C ARG A 222 -13.23 6.28 4.06
N PHE A 223 -13.54 6.97 2.95
CA PHE A 223 -13.25 8.39 2.74
C PHE A 223 -14.44 9.31 3.12
N GLY A 224 -15.50 8.75 3.69
CA GLY A 224 -16.61 9.53 4.23
C GLY A 224 -16.20 10.32 5.48
N ARG A 225 -16.50 11.62 5.53
CA ARG A 225 -16.19 12.47 6.71
C ARG A 225 -16.93 12.04 7.99
N ARG A 226 -18.15 11.54 7.84
CA ARG A 226 -18.99 10.97 8.90
C ARG A 226 -19.39 9.57 8.44
N THR A 227 -18.67 8.56 8.91
CA THR A 227 -18.84 7.18 8.47
C THR A 227 -18.56 6.22 9.61
N ASN A 228 -19.29 5.11 9.63
CA ASN A 228 -19.02 3.94 10.47
C ASN A 228 -18.17 2.88 9.72
N ALA A 229 -17.87 3.10 8.44
CA ALA A 229 -17.10 2.19 7.59
C ALA A 229 -15.66 2.68 7.40
N PHE A 230 -14.97 2.97 8.51
CA PHE A 230 -13.57 3.41 8.51
C PHE A 230 -12.60 2.20 8.51
N SER A 231 -11.34 2.45 8.16
CA SER A 231 -10.30 1.41 8.19
C SER A 231 -9.78 1.18 9.59
N LYS A 232 -9.53 -0.08 9.96
CA LYS A 232 -8.87 -0.44 11.23
C LYS A 232 -7.33 -0.49 11.12
N SER A 233 -6.79 -0.51 9.92
CA SER A 233 -5.34 -0.44 9.67
C SER A 233 -5.05 0.39 8.42
N ALA A 234 -3.89 1.03 8.38
CA ALA A 234 -3.45 1.86 7.25
C ALA A 234 -3.28 1.02 5.98
N GLU A 235 -2.71 -0.18 6.11
CA GLU A 235 -2.54 -1.14 5.02
C GLU A 235 -3.87 -1.47 4.31
N HIS A 236 -4.94 -1.75 5.08
CA HIS A 236 -6.26 -2.02 4.49
C HIS A 236 -6.95 -0.75 3.97
N HIS A 237 -6.55 0.42 4.46
CA HIS A 237 -6.99 1.69 3.90
C HIS A 237 -6.41 1.89 2.51
N GLU A 238 -5.12 1.65 2.34
CA GLU A 238 -4.43 1.73 1.05
C GLU A 238 -4.98 0.72 0.04
N ARG A 239 -5.10 -0.56 0.44
CA ARG A 239 -5.67 -1.62 -0.41
C ARG A 239 -7.00 -1.23 -1.03
N GLN A 240 -7.92 -0.71 -0.21
CA GLN A 240 -9.22 -0.27 -0.71
C GLN A 240 -9.09 0.97 -1.60
N LEU A 241 -8.24 1.94 -1.27
CA LEU A 241 -8.02 3.11 -2.12
C LEU A 241 -7.50 2.66 -3.49
N ALA A 242 -6.39 1.94 -3.55
CA ALA A 242 -5.78 1.47 -4.79
C ALA A 242 -6.77 0.68 -5.65
N LEU A 243 -7.53 -0.25 -5.04
CA LEU A 243 -8.57 -1.00 -5.75
C LEU A 243 -9.65 -0.07 -6.33
N THR A 244 -10.09 0.94 -5.57
CA THR A 244 -11.08 1.93 -6.05
C THR A 244 -10.54 2.71 -7.25
N LEU A 245 -9.27 3.10 -7.22
CA LEU A 245 -8.63 3.84 -8.30
C LEU A 245 -8.49 2.99 -9.57
N VAL A 246 -8.01 1.76 -9.44
CA VAL A 246 -7.92 0.81 -10.56
C VAL A 246 -9.30 0.53 -11.15
N TYR A 247 -10.30 0.25 -10.33
CA TYR A 247 -11.67 0.07 -10.80
C TYR A 247 -12.19 1.29 -11.57
N GLN A 248 -11.96 2.49 -11.02
CA GLN A 248 -12.38 3.75 -11.65
C GLN A 248 -11.66 4.05 -12.97
N ASN A 249 -10.40 3.66 -13.10
CA ASN A 249 -9.58 3.90 -14.30
C ASN A 249 -9.87 2.90 -15.43
N TYR A 250 -10.06 1.62 -15.10
CA TYR A 250 -10.06 0.54 -16.08
C TYR A 250 -11.45 -0.07 -16.34
N CYS A 251 -12.34 -0.06 -15.35
CA CYS A 251 -13.64 -0.76 -15.45
C CYS A 251 -14.82 0.19 -15.69
N VAL A 252 -14.72 1.43 -15.20
CA VAL A 252 -15.86 2.35 -15.18
C VAL A 252 -15.87 3.21 -16.43
N VAL A 253 -16.87 2.99 -17.29
CA VAL A 253 -17.14 3.85 -18.44
C VAL A 253 -17.88 5.09 -17.97
N PRO A 254 -17.33 6.31 -18.14
CA PRO A 254 -18.02 7.53 -17.79
C PRO A 254 -19.31 7.68 -18.60
N ALA A 255 -20.32 8.32 -18.00
CA ALA A 255 -21.56 8.61 -18.70
C ALA A 255 -21.29 9.34 -20.04
N PRO A 256 -22.03 9.00 -21.11
CA PRO A 256 -21.91 9.70 -22.38
C PRO A 256 -22.02 11.19 -22.18
N LYS A 257 -21.25 11.97 -22.95
CA LYS A 257 -21.32 13.43 -22.92
C LYS A 257 -21.91 13.93 -24.21
N ARG A 258 -22.77 14.94 -24.09
CA ARG A 258 -23.25 15.73 -25.21
C ARG A 258 -22.51 17.04 -25.28
N GLN A 259 -22.20 17.51 -26.48
CA GLN A 259 -21.61 18.83 -26.63
C GLN A 259 -22.67 19.90 -26.35
N THR A 260 -22.30 20.87 -25.51
CA THR A 260 -23.18 21.95 -25.09
C THR A 260 -22.49 23.29 -25.26
N ASP A 261 -23.28 24.34 -25.48
CA ASP A 261 -22.83 25.71 -25.40
C ASP A 261 -22.47 26.12 -23.96
N LYS A 262 -22.03 27.37 -23.78
CA LYS A 262 -21.69 27.95 -22.47
C LYS A 262 -22.89 28.02 -21.50
N LYS A 263 -24.13 27.92 -22.00
CA LYS A 263 -25.38 27.92 -21.21
C LYS A 263 -25.87 26.50 -20.91
N GLY A 264 -25.12 25.47 -21.30
CA GLY A 264 -25.50 24.06 -21.10
C GLY A 264 -26.54 23.57 -22.10
N LYS A 265 -26.88 24.37 -23.12
CA LYS A 265 -27.79 23.91 -24.17
C LYS A 265 -27.02 23.02 -25.15
N PRO A 266 -27.62 21.91 -25.58
CA PRO A 266 -27.24 21.17 -26.77
C PRO A 266 -26.69 22.00 -27.93
N LEU A 267 -25.46 21.72 -28.36
CA LEU A 267 -25.06 22.16 -29.70
C LEU A 267 -25.92 21.45 -30.75
N LYS A 268 -26.10 22.11 -31.89
CA LYS A 268 -26.96 21.67 -32.99
C LYS A 268 -26.14 21.47 -34.26
N ASP A 269 -26.55 20.53 -35.10
CA ASP A 269 -26.05 20.39 -36.47
C ASP A 269 -26.63 21.47 -37.40
N ALA A 270 -26.27 21.40 -38.68
CA ALA A 270 -26.71 22.38 -39.69
C ALA A 270 -28.23 22.37 -39.88
N GLU A 271 -28.88 21.24 -39.62
CA GLU A 271 -30.32 21.02 -39.70
C GLU A 271 -31.06 21.47 -38.43
N GLY A 272 -30.34 21.96 -37.42
CA GLY A 272 -30.89 22.45 -36.16
C GLY A 272 -31.22 21.36 -35.14
N ASN A 273 -30.81 20.11 -35.40
CA ASN A 273 -30.99 18.99 -34.50
C ASN A 273 -29.88 18.95 -33.46
N PRO A 274 -30.22 18.58 -32.22
CA PRO A 274 -29.29 18.09 -31.23
C PRO A 274 -28.11 17.21 -31.73
N LEU A 275 -26.85 17.68 -31.62
CA LEU A 275 -25.67 16.80 -31.79
C LEU A 275 -25.75 15.54 -30.92
N PRO A 276 -25.33 14.36 -31.41
CA PRO A 276 -25.51 13.10 -30.71
C PRO A 276 -24.71 13.00 -29.40
N TRP A 277 -25.10 12.05 -28.55
CA TRP A 277 -24.33 11.69 -27.36
C TRP A 277 -23.05 10.95 -27.77
N ILE A 278 -21.93 11.39 -27.22
CA ILE A 278 -20.62 10.79 -27.48
C ILE A 278 -20.34 9.81 -26.35
N LYS A 279 -20.19 8.52 -26.69
CA LYS A 279 -19.69 7.50 -25.76
C LYS A 279 -18.25 7.84 -25.39
N ARG A 280 -17.93 7.72 -24.11
CA ARG A 280 -16.59 8.01 -23.60
C ARG A 280 -15.83 6.71 -23.39
N LEU A 281 -14.50 6.76 -23.54
CA LEU A 281 -13.66 5.63 -23.16
C LEU A 281 -13.38 5.68 -21.65
N THR A 282 -12.87 4.59 -21.10
CA THR A 282 -12.37 4.58 -19.73
C THR A 282 -11.12 5.49 -19.64
N PRO A 283 -10.80 6.03 -18.45
CA PRO A 283 -9.60 6.84 -18.30
C PRO A 283 -8.29 6.14 -18.74
N ALA A 284 -8.19 4.82 -18.55
CA ALA A 284 -7.06 4.03 -19.00
C ALA A 284 -6.97 3.92 -20.53
N MET A 285 -8.11 3.76 -21.21
CA MET A 285 -8.16 3.75 -22.68
C MET A 285 -7.85 5.11 -23.28
N GLU A 286 -8.41 6.20 -22.73
CA GLU A 286 -8.07 7.58 -23.16
C GLU A 286 -6.60 7.91 -22.95
N ALA A 287 -5.93 7.25 -22.00
CA ALA A 287 -4.50 7.40 -21.73
C ALA A 287 -3.62 6.45 -22.56
N GLY A 288 -4.20 5.54 -23.35
CA GLY A 288 -3.46 4.57 -24.16
C GLY A 288 -2.77 3.47 -23.37
N ILE A 289 -3.19 3.21 -22.13
CA ILE A 289 -2.61 2.15 -21.27
C ILE A 289 -3.52 0.92 -21.12
N ALA A 290 -4.64 0.91 -21.84
CA ALA A 290 -5.56 -0.22 -21.93
C ALA A 290 -6.26 -0.22 -23.29
N ASP A 291 -6.41 -1.39 -23.90
CA ASP A 291 -7.04 -1.55 -25.22
C ASP A 291 -8.56 -1.78 -25.14
N GLY A 292 -9.10 -1.91 -23.92
CA GLY A 292 -10.51 -2.20 -23.70
C GLY A 292 -10.98 -1.96 -22.27
N VAL A 293 -12.29 -1.99 -22.09
CA VAL A 293 -12.93 -1.91 -20.77
C VAL A 293 -12.66 -3.21 -20.02
N TRP A 294 -12.17 -3.10 -18.79
CA TRP A 294 -11.99 -4.28 -17.94
C TRP A 294 -13.29 -4.65 -17.26
N GLU A 295 -13.62 -5.94 -17.27
CA GLU A 295 -14.66 -6.49 -16.42
C GLU A 295 -14.11 -6.91 -15.06
N VAL A 296 -15.00 -7.14 -14.10
CA VAL A 296 -14.60 -7.58 -12.74
C VAL A 296 -13.95 -8.96 -12.77
N ASP A 297 -14.31 -9.82 -13.73
CA ASP A 297 -13.62 -11.09 -13.95
C ASP A 297 -12.14 -10.89 -14.29
N HIS A 298 -11.81 -9.91 -15.14
CA HIS A 298 -10.42 -9.59 -15.46
C HIS A 298 -9.65 -9.12 -14.22
N LEU A 299 -10.25 -8.26 -13.38
CA LEU A 299 -9.64 -7.90 -12.10
C LEU A 299 -9.40 -9.11 -11.20
N LEU A 300 -10.33 -10.06 -11.18
CA LEU A 300 -10.21 -11.28 -10.38
C LEU A 300 -9.09 -12.19 -10.90
N ASP A 301 -8.93 -12.30 -12.22
CA ASP A 301 -7.85 -13.07 -12.85
C ASP A 301 -6.48 -12.45 -12.60
N LEU A 302 -6.37 -11.12 -12.69
CA LEU A 302 -5.16 -10.39 -12.30
C LEU A 302 -4.83 -10.61 -10.82
N THR A 303 -5.85 -10.59 -9.96
CA THR A 303 -5.70 -10.84 -8.52
C THR A 303 -5.17 -12.26 -8.26
N ASP A 304 -5.79 -13.27 -8.88
CA ASP A 304 -5.40 -14.67 -8.70
C ASP A 304 -3.97 -14.92 -9.21
N SER A 305 -3.62 -14.36 -10.37
CA SER A 305 -2.28 -14.47 -10.96
C SER A 305 -1.22 -13.79 -10.10
N PHE A 306 -1.49 -12.56 -9.64
CA PHE A 306 -0.60 -11.81 -8.76
C PHE A 306 -0.35 -12.55 -7.43
N THR A 307 -1.42 -13.06 -6.79
CA THR A 307 -1.30 -13.78 -5.53
C THR A 307 -0.58 -15.13 -5.69
N ALA A 308 -0.78 -15.82 -6.82
CA ALA A 308 -0.06 -17.06 -7.11
C ALA A 308 1.46 -16.80 -7.24
N GLU A 309 1.84 -15.77 -7.99
CA GLU A 309 3.25 -15.39 -8.18
C GLU A 309 3.89 -14.92 -6.87
N ARG A 310 3.21 -14.08 -6.08
CA ARG A 310 3.69 -13.67 -4.76
C ARG A 310 3.96 -14.87 -3.85
N ARG A 311 3.02 -15.83 -3.79
CA ARG A 311 3.20 -17.04 -2.96
C ARG A 311 4.36 -17.92 -3.45
N ARG A 312 4.60 -17.95 -4.77
CA ARG A 312 5.75 -18.66 -5.34
C ARG A 312 7.06 -18.01 -4.89
N GLN A 313 7.14 -16.68 -4.97
CA GLN A 313 8.30 -15.91 -4.53
C GLN A 313 8.56 -16.06 -3.03
N GLU A 314 7.53 -15.98 -2.20
CA GLU A 314 7.64 -16.21 -0.75
C GLU A 314 8.17 -17.61 -0.42
N ARG A 315 7.68 -18.64 -1.11
CA ARG A 315 8.17 -20.02 -0.94
C ARG A 315 9.63 -20.16 -1.35
N GLN A 316 10.01 -19.54 -2.47
CA GLN A 316 11.39 -19.53 -2.96
C GLN A 316 12.31 -18.80 -1.98
N ALA A 317 11.96 -17.60 -1.55
CA ALA A 317 12.71 -16.83 -0.56
C ALA A 317 12.86 -17.58 0.77
N LYS A 318 11.79 -18.25 1.24
CA LYS A 318 11.86 -19.09 2.44
C LYS A 318 12.81 -20.28 2.26
N LYS A 319 12.83 -20.88 1.08
CA LYS A 319 13.76 -21.97 0.75
C LYS A 319 15.20 -21.47 0.72
N GLU A 320 15.46 -20.35 0.04
CA GLU A 320 16.79 -19.72 -0.03
C GLU A 320 17.29 -19.28 1.34
N ALA A 321 16.42 -18.69 2.17
CA ALA A 321 16.75 -18.34 3.56
C ALA A 321 17.10 -19.59 4.39
N ALA A 322 16.35 -20.68 4.25
CA ALA A 322 16.63 -21.94 4.92
C ALA A 322 17.94 -22.58 4.43
N GLU A 323 18.26 -22.48 3.13
CA GLU A 323 19.52 -22.95 2.56
C GLU A 323 20.72 -22.11 3.02
N ARG A 324 20.60 -20.77 3.04
CA ARG A 324 21.63 -19.86 3.56
C ARG A 324 21.89 -20.11 5.04
N LEU A 325 20.83 -20.29 5.83
CA LEU A 325 20.95 -20.64 7.25
C LEU A 325 21.64 -21.99 7.42
N LYS A 326 21.33 -22.97 6.57
CA LYS A 326 22.00 -24.27 6.58
C LYS A 326 23.49 -24.15 6.22
N ALA A 327 23.87 -23.26 5.31
CA ALA A 327 25.25 -23.06 4.88
C ALA A 327 26.12 -22.31 5.90
N LEU A 328 25.53 -21.33 6.61
CA LEU A 328 26.25 -20.59 7.66
C LEU A 328 26.59 -21.45 8.87
N PHE A 329 25.74 -22.43 9.18
CA PHE A 329 25.88 -23.25 10.38
C PHE A 329 26.04 -24.74 10.07
N SER A 330 26.49 -25.07 8.84
CA SER A 330 26.82 -26.43 8.46
C SER A 330 28.00 -26.95 9.28
N LYS A 331 27.94 -28.23 9.68
CA LYS A 331 29.05 -28.92 10.32
C LYS A 331 30.34 -28.78 9.51
N PRO A 332 31.50 -28.58 10.15
CA PRO A 332 32.79 -28.74 9.50
C PRO A 332 32.88 -30.15 8.88
N LYS A 333 33.50 -30.26 7.71
CA LYS A 333 33.82 -31.57 7.14
C LYS A 333 34.76 -32.32 8.10
N ALA A 334 34.62 -33.64 8.19
CA ALA A 334 35.32 -34.50 9.16
C ALA A 334 36.86 -34.38 9.11
N ASP A 335 37.35 -33.84 7.99
CA ASP A 335 38.73 -33.65 7.57
C ASP A 335 39.35 -32.33 8.06
N GLN A 336 38.59 -31.43 8.72
CA GLN A 336 39.10 -30.26 9.44
C GLN A 336 38.40 -30.10 10.80
N PRO A 337 39.05 -30.44 11.93
CA PRO A 337 38.46 -30.33 13.25
C PRO A 337 38.50 -28.89 13.75
N VAL A 338 37.71 -28.01 13.12
CA VAL A 338 37.39 -26.73 13.73
C VAL A 338 36.36 -27.02 14.82
N ARG A 339 36.81 -27.02 16.09
CA ARG A 339 35.90 -27.10 17.24
C ARG A 339 35.08 -25.83 17.32
N ALA A 340 33.89 -25.84 16.75
CA ALA A 340 32.94 -24.76 16.95
C ALA A 340 32.65 -24.63 18.47
N PRO A 341 32.86 -23.45 19.08
CA PRO A 341 32.77 -23.27 20.52
C PRO A 341 31.33 -23.42 21.05
N PHE A 342 30.32 -23.22 20.18
CA PHE A 342 28.92 -23.41 20.50
C PHE A 342 28.20 -24.23 19.43
N TRP A 343 27.10 -24.84 19.83
CA TRP A 343 26.29 -25.71 18.99
C TRP A 343 24.80 -25.50 19.27
N VAL A 344 23.98 -25.53 18.23
CA VAL A 344 22.52 -25.52 18.33
C VAL A 344 21.98 -26.86 17.87
N TYR A 345 21.25 -27.55 18.74
CA TYR A 345 20.47 -28.72 18.34
C TYR A 345 19.06 -28.30 17.93
N GLU A 346 18.69 -28.54 16.68
CA GLU A 346 17.34 -28.34 16.17
C GLU A 346 16.60 -29.68 16.15
N SER A 347 15.57 -29.82 17.00
CA SER A 347 14.68 -30.99 16.99
C SER A 347 13.57 -30.81 15.96
N LYS A 348 13.55 -31.66 14.94
CA LYS A 348 12.49 -31.70 13.93
C LYS A 348 11.21 -32.34 14.43
N MET A 349 11.28 -33.22 15.44
CA MET A 349 10.10 -33.87 16.02
C MET A 349 9.39 -33.01 17.06
N HIS A 350 10.14 -32.22 17.85
CA HIS A 350 9.58 -31.44 18.95
C HIS A 350 9.46 -29.94 18.64
N HIS A 351 9.89 -29.53 17.44
CA HIS A 351 9.89 -28.13 16.99
C HIS A 351 10.49 -27.20 18.06
N GLN A 352 11.69 -27.54 18.51
CA GLN A 352 12.41 -26.78 19.53
C GLN A 352 13.90 -26.75 19.21
N THR A 353 14.58 -25.70 19.68
CA THR A 353 16.03 -25.54 19.57
C THR A 353 16.66 -25.48 20.96
N LYS A 354 17.87 -26.02 21.08
CA LYS A 354 18.65 -25.95 22.33
C LYS A 354 20.11 -25.59 22.04
N VAL A 355 20.59 -24.54 22.69
CA VAL A 355 21.99 -24.09 22.59
C VAL A 355 22.87 -24.83 23.60
N HIS A 356 24.05 -25.24 23.16
CA HIS A 356 25.06 -25.95 23.94
C HIS A 356 26.44 -25.31 23.72
N SER A 357 27.32 -25.35 24.71
CA SER A 357 28.76 -25.17 24.47
C SER A 357 29.39 -26.47 23.97
N HIS A 358 30.53 -26.37 23.30
CA HIS A 358 31.30 -27.53 22.81
C HIS A 358 31.62 -28.53 23.94
N ALA A 359 31.90 -28.03 25.14
CA ALA A 359 32.19 -28.84 26.33
C ALA A 359 30.98 -29.61 26.90
N CYS A 360 29.78 -29.41 26.35
CA CYS A 360 28.58 -30.07 26.87
C CYS A 360 28.59 -31.57 26.56
N LYS A 361 28.50 -32.40 27.61
CA LYS A 361 28.38 -33.87 27.51
C LYS A 361 27.22 -34.34 26.63
N ASN A 362 26.13 -33.57 26.56
CA ASN A 362 24.98 -33.89 25.71
C ASN A 362 25.19 -33.46 24.25
N CYS A 363 26.07 -32.49 24.00
CA CYS A 363 26.45 -32.02 22.67
C CYS A 363 27.47 -32.93 22.02
N ASN A 364 28.54 -33.28 22.75
CA ASN A 364 29.65 -34.09 22.26
C ASN A 364 30.18 -33.56 20.91
N ASP A 365 30.56 -32.27 20.85
CA ASP A 365 30.99 -31.57 19.63
C ASP A 365 30.05 -31.79 18.42
N GLY A 366 28.74 -31.72 18.65
CA GLY A 366 27.72 -31.89 17.62
C GLY A 366 27.40 -33.34 17.27
N TRP A 367 27.93 -34.34 17.99
CA TRP A 367 27.64 -35.76 17.78
C TRP A 367 26.48 -36.29 18.63
N GLY A 368 26.02 -35.50 19.61
CA GLY A 368 25.01 -35.88 20.58
C GLY A 368 25.50 -36.99 21.53
N LYS A 369 24.74 -37.22 22.61
CA LYS A 369 25.05 -38.23 23.65
C LYS A 369 25.29 -39.66 23.10
N GLY A 370 24.68 -40.00 21.96
CA GLY A 370 24.82 -41.31 21.32
C GLY A 370 25.88 -41.39 20.22
N GLY A 371 26.64 -40.31 19.95
CA GLY A 371 27.68 -40.29 18.92
C GLY A 371 27.18 -40.35 17.47
N LYS A 372 25.86 -40.21 17.24
CA LYS A 372 25.24 -40.38 15.91
C LYS A 372 25.20 -39.10 15.07
N GLY A 373 25.47 -37.94 15.68
CA GLY A 373 25.38 -36.65 15.01
C GLY A 373 23.96 -36.31 14.56
N ASP A 374 23.82 -35.98 13.28
CA ASP A 374 22.54 -35.57 12.70
C ASP A 374 21.69 -36.81 12.40
N THR A 375 20.40 -36.74 12.73
CA THR A 375 19.45 -37.84 12.54
C THR A 375 18.16 -37.34 11.91
N LYS A 376 17.22 -38.25 11.61
CA LYS A 376 15.89 -37.86 11.14
C LYS A 376 15.13 -36.99 12.16
N SER A 377 15.41 -37.15 13.46
CA SER A 377 14.73 -36.43 14.53
C SER A 377 15.32 -35.05 14.85
N GLY A 378 16.53 -34.75 14.37
CA GLY A 378 17.15 -33.44 14.58
C GLY A 378 18.58 -33.34 14.05
N ARG A 379 19.11 -32.11 14.01
CA ARG A 379 20.45 -31.82 13.50
C ARG A 379 21.23 -30.88 14.42
N TRP A 380 22.55 -30.95 14.35
CA TRP A 380 23.47 -30.09 15.09
C TRP A 380 24.08 -29.04 14.16
N LEU A 381 24.03 -27.79 14.58
CA LEU A 381 24.50 -26.63 13.85
C LEU A 381 25.63 -25.97 14.63
N ALA A 382 26.78 -25.78 13.99
CA ALA A 382 28.00 -25.24 14.59
C ALA A 382 27.95 -23.70 14.60
N CYS A 383 28.31 -23.06 15.72
CA CYS A 383 28.33 -21.60 15.88
C CYS A 383 29.66 -21.11 16.46
N GLU A 384 30.13 -19.95 15.99
CA GLU A 384 31.41 -19.34 16.38
C GLU A 384 31.35 -18.61 17.73
N ASP A 385 30.17 -18.16 18.15
CA ASP A 385 29.97 -17.49 19.43
C ASP A 385 28.57 -17.79 20.03
N LEU A 386 28.39 -17.42 21.30
CA LEU A 386 27.17 -17.72 22.05
C LEU A 386 25.97 -16.89 21.57
N ASP A 387 26.18 -15.64 21.18
CA ASP A 387 25.08 -14.75 20.80
C ASP A 387 24.55 -15.11 19.41
N GLY A 388 25.44 -15.46 18.48
CA GLY A 388 25.10 -16.09 17.20
C GLY A 388 24.39 -17.42 17.37
N ALA A 389 24.76 -18.23 18.38
CA ALA A 389 24.06 -19.48 18.68
C ALA A 389 22.64 -19.25 19.24
N LYS A 390 22.45 -18.23 20.09
CA LYS A 390 21.12 -17.83 20.59
C LYS A 390 20.25 -17.27 19.47
N ALA A 391 20.80 -16.35 18.66
CA ALA A 391 20.11 -15.77 17.52
C ALA A 391 19.68 -16.85 16.50
N LEU A 392 20.55 -17.83 16.24
CA LEU A 392 20.22 -18.98 15.40
C LEU A 392 19.09 -19.83 16.00
N ALA A 393 19.14 -20.11 17.30
CA ALA A 393 18.12 -20.90 17.98
C ALA A 393 16.74 -20.23 17.92
N GLU A 394 16.68 -18.92 18.12
CA GLU A 394 15.47 -18.10 17.97
C GLU A 394 14.99 -18.03 16.52
N ALA A 395 15.90 -17.82 15.55
CA ALA A 395 15.53 -17.78 14.14
C ALA A 395 14.93 -19.10 13.64
N LEU A 396 15.44 -20.23 14.14
CA LEU A 396 14.93 -21.56 13.80
C LEU A 396 13.62 -21.89 14.51
N GLN A 397 13.48 -21.57 15.79
CA GLN A 397 12.30 -21.85 16.60
C GLN A 397 12.03 -20.68 17.57
N PRO A 398 11.30 -19.63 17.13
CA PRO A 398 11.12 -18.40 17.92
C PRO A 398 10.41 -18.65 19.26
N ASP A 399 9.43 -19.55 19.27
CA ASP A 399 8.59 -19.80 20.46
C ASP A 399 9.19 -20.86 21.41
N ARG A 400 10.23 -21.58 20.97
CA ARG A 400 10.79 -22.76 21.68
C ARG A 400 12.31 -22.86 21.54
N SER A 401 12.99 -21.73 21.68
CA SER A 401 14.44 -21.65 21.81
C SER A 401 14.83 -21.70 23.29
N THR A 402 15.80 -22.56 23.62
CA THR A 402 16.30 -22.71 25.01
C THR A 402 17.81 -22.84 25.03
N ILE A 403 18.42 -22.60 26.18
CA ILE A 403 19.83 -22.90 26.43
C ILE A 403 19.96 -24.16 27.29
N CYS A 404 21.06 -24.88 27.17
CA CYS A 404 21.33 -26.03 28.01
C CYS A 404 21.81 -25.58 29.39
N ASN A 405 20.97 -25.76 30.41
CA ASN A 405 21.29 -25.40 31.80
C ASN A 405 22.50 -26.12 32.38
N MET A 406 22.96 -27.23 31.78
CA MET A 406 24.15 -27.95 32.25
C MET A 406 25.48 -27.31 31.81
N CYS A 407 25.49 -26.59 30.69
CA CYS A 407 26.73 -26.02 30.14
C CYS A 407 26.69 -24.51 29.94
N LEU A 408 25.49 -23.90 29.96
CA LEU A 408 25.28 -22.46 29.79
C LEU A 408 24.40 -21.85 30.89
N GLY A 409 23.82 -22.67 31.78
CA GLY A 409 23.10 -22.21 32.96
C GLY A 409 23.98 -22.28 34.21
N SER A 410 23.73 -21.41 35.20
CA SER A 410 24.35 -21.46 36.51
C SER A 410 23.80 -22.64 37.32
N TYR A 411 24.48 -23.80 37.24
CA TYR A 411 24.11 -24.97 38.03
C TYR A 411 24.92 -24.99 39.34
N HIS A 412 24.40 -24.37 40.41
CA HIS A 412 24.88 -24.61 41.77
C HIS A 412 24.26 -25.91 42.31
N THR A 413 25.00 -27.01 42.27
CA THR A 413 24.67 -28.20 43.07
C THR A 413 25.04 -27.96 44.53
N ARG A 414 24.07 -27.62 45.38
CA ARG A 414 24.15 -27.92 46.82
C ARG A 414 24.05 -29.43 46.97
N GLY A 415 25.19 -30.10 47.00
CA GLY A 415 25.28 -31.51 47.37
C GLY A 415 24.99 -31.67 48.85
N TYR A 416 23.80 -32.20 49.16
CA TYR A 416 23.55 -32.86 50.43
C TYR A 416 24.36 -34.16 50.43
N ARG A 417 25.39 -34.23 51.26
CA ARG A 417 25.97 -35.46 51.83
C ARG A 417 26.88 -35.05 52.98
N ASP A 418 26.27 -35.01 54.16
CA ASP A 418 26.97 -35.30 55.41
C ASP A 418 27.47 -36.76 55.34
N PRO A 419 28.74 -37.03 55.68
CA PRO A 419 28.95 -38.00 56.74
C PRO A 419 30.11 -37.68 57.69
N ARG A 420 29.74 -37.55 58.98
CA ARG A 420 30.47 -37.76 60.25
C ARG A 420 31.31 -36.61 60.82
#